data_AF-A0A836W151-F1
#
_entry.id   AF-A0A836W151-F1
#
_cell.length_a   1.000
_cell.length_b   1.000
_cell.length_c   1.000
_cell.angle_alpha   90.00
_cell.angle_beta   90.00
_cell.angle_gamma   90.00
#
_symmetry.space_group_name_H-M   'P 1'
#
loop_
_entity.id
_entity.type
_entity.pdbx_description
1 polymer ?
#
loop_
_entity_poly.entity_id
_entity_poly.type
_entity_poly.pdbx_seq_one_letter_code
_entity_poly.pdbx_strand_id
1 'polypeptide(L)'
;MIEQRGGPDRFTVDARTGLVLPGSDGLPEMTLQCCLSESTEPTNVCLIDVGSRLHTEELMRQVYSGVGRSDLSSWGGALRLHPHGAEFAARRRFPTALLSALRAIIGQPRLCLLYQQAAASESQSPESGPQEAASVSGALRRFRVTCSRAIGVRILQVRRTADRALIVVQPTIVVTRTAWVPEPGPATNIPANPYVYKIFRTQ
;
A
#
# COMPACT_ATOMS: atom_id res chain seq x y z
N MET A 1 11.84 8.66 -0.37
CA MET A 1 11.91 9.84 0.53
C MET A 1 10.48 10.19 0.94
N ILE A 2 10.21 10.31 2.24
CA ILE A 2 8.94 10.87 2.74
C ILE A 2 9.23 12.34 3.02
N GLU A 3 8.61 13.24 2.27
CA GLU A 3 8.82 14.68 2.40
C GLU A 3 8.09 15.16 3.66
N GLN A 4 8.83 15.57 4.69
CA GLN A 4 8.33 15.91 6.02
C GLN A 4 7.40 17.16 5.99
N ARG A 5 6.16 16.99 5.54
CA ARG A 5 5.20 18.08 5.22
C ARG A 5 5.67 19.06 4.14
N GLY A 6 6.75 18.74 3.41
CA GLY A 6 7.31 19.59 2.35
C GLY A 6 6.73 19.34 0.96
N GLY A 7 5.77 18.43 0.84
CA GLY A 7 5.13 18.14 -0.43
C GLY A 7 4.26 19.31 -0.94
N PRO A 8 3.92 19.33 -2.24
CA PRO A 8 3.04 20.34 -2.80
C PRO A 8 1.63 20.26 -2.23
N ASP A 9 0.87 21.35 -2.35
CA ASP A 9 -0.56 21.42 -2.01
C ASP A 9 -1.30 22.10 -3.17
N ARG A 10 -1.79 21.27 -4.08
CA ARG A 10 -2.33 21.56 -5.41
C ARG A 10 -3.67 20.89 -5.66
N PHE A 11 -4.08 19.95 -4.80
CA PHE A 11 -5.37 19.29 -4.88
C PHE A 11 -6.23 19.60 -3.67
N THR A 12 -7.51 19.84 -3.93
CA THR A 12 -8.57 19.90 -2.93
C THR A 12 -9.62 18.85 -3.25
N VAL A 13 -10.38 18.43 -2.26
CA VAL A 13 -11.40 17.40 -2.42
C VAL A 13 -12.75 17.95 -2.00
N ASP A 14 -13.72 17.89 -2.90
CA ASP A 14 -15.10 18.21 -2.56
C ASP A 14 -15.62 17.16 -1.57
N ALA A 15 -15.90 17.60 -0.34
CA ALA A 15 -16.26 16.70 0.76
C ALA A 15 -17.57 15.95 0.53
N ARG A 16 -18.47 16.46 -0.32
CA ARG A 16 -19.79 15.88 -0.59
C ARG A 16 -19.73 14.80 -1.67
N THR A 17 -18.95 15.05 -2.72
CA THR A 17 -18.89 14.22 -3.93
C THR A 17 -17.64 13.34 -3.98
N GLY A 18 -16.61 13.66 -3.20
CA GLY A 18 -15.30 13.01 -3.25
C GLY A 18 -14.49 13.35 -4.50
N LEU A 19 -14.93 14.31 -5.31
CA LEU A 19 -14.23 14.76 -6.51
C LEU A 19 -12.93 15.47 -6.13
N VAL A 20 -11.86 15.09 -6.81
CA VAL A 20 -10.55 15.75 -6.69
C VAL A 20 -10.50 16.92 -7.67
N LEU A 21 -10.27 18.12 -7.16
CA LEU A 21 -10.22 19.36 -7.91
C LEU A 21 -8.83 20.01 -7.76
N PRO A 22 -8.38 20.80 -8.74
CA PRO A 22 -7.22 21.68 -8.53
C PRO A 22 -7.54 22.73 -7.46
N GLY A 23 -6.64 22.92 -6.50
CA GLY A 23 -6.80 23.89 -5.41
C GLY A 23 -5.99 23.48 -4.19
N SER A 24 -5.66 24.42 -3.31
CA SER A 24 -4.98 24.11 -2.04
C SER A 24 -6.00 23.87 -0.94
N ASP A 25 -5.78 22.86 -0.10
CA ASP A 25 -6.62 22.55 1.07
C ASP A 25 -5.86 22.56 2.41
N GLY A 26 -4.57 22.91 2.38
CA GLY A 26 -3.68 22.98 3.54
C GLY A 26 -3.05 21.64 3.92
N LEU A 27 -3.31 20.56 3.17
CA LEU A 27 -2.76 19.23 3.44
C LEU A 27 -1.76 18.84 2.33
N PRO A 28 -0.46 18.70 2.66
CA PRO A 28 0.56 18.41 1.67
C PRO A 28 0.39 17.02 1.07
N GLU A 29 0.70 16.93 -0.21
CA GLU A 29 0.68 15.72 -1.03
C GLU A 29 1.96 14.91 -0.87
N MET A 30 1.86 13.61 -1.15
CA MET A 30 2.99 12.69 -1.23
C MET A 30 2.97 12.02 -2.60
N THR A 31 4.14 11.91 -3.23
CA THR A 31 4.29 11.19 -4.49
C THR A 31 4.82 9.78 -4.25
N LEU A 32 4.02 8.78 -4.59
CA LEU A 32 4.44 7.38 -4.63
C LEU A 32 4.95 7.04 -6.04
N GLN A 33 6.19 6.61 -6.13
CA GLN A 33 6.88 6.28 -7.37
C GLN A 33 6.96 4.76 -7.53
N CYS A 34 6.22 4.24 -8.51
CA CYS A 34 6.17 2.83 -8.86
C CYS A 34 7.05 2.55 -10.09
N CYS A 35 7.67 1.37 -10.12
CA CYS A 35 8.38 0.91 -11.32
C CYS A 35 7.44 0.09 -12.22
N LEU A 36 7.44 0.34 -13.53
CA LEU A 36 6.67 -0.41 -14.54
C LEU A 36 7.56 -1.36 -15.37
N SER A 37 8.86 -1.07 -15.44
CA SER A 37 9.89 -1.88 -16.11
C SER A 37 10.85 -2.51 -15.08
N GLU A 38 12.00 -3.04 -15.52
CA GLU A 38 13.06 -3.54 -14.63
C GLU A 38 14.05 -2.43 -14.23
N SER A 39 13.57 -1.21 -14.01
CA SER A 39 14.42 -0.11 -13.56
C SER A 39 14.99 -0.38 -12.16
N THR A 40 16.29 -0.12 -11.99
CA THR A 40 17.03 -0.24 -10.73
C THR A 40 16.92 1.00 -9.84
N GLU A 41 16.31 2.06 -10.35
CA GLU A 41 16.15 3.30 -9.62
C GLU A 41 15.26 3.15 -8.37
N PRO A 42 15.48 3.98 -7.35
CA PRO A 42 14.78 3.88 -6.08
C PRO A 42 13.28 4.17 -6.23
N THR A 43 12.45 3.24 -5.73
CA THR A 43 11.00 3.38 -5.56
C THR A 43 10.64 3.48 -4.09
N ASN A 44 9.59 4.21 -3.74
CA ASN A 44 9.09 4.33 -2.36
C ASN A 44 7.77 3.58 -2.13
N VAL A 45 7.36 2.73 -3.07
CA VAL A 45 6.19 1.86 -2.96
C VAL A 45 6.50 0.48 -3.56
N CYS A 46 5.87 -0.55 -3.01
CA CYS A 46 5.88 -1.89 -3.56
C CYS A 46 4.47 -2.50 -3.46
N LEU A 47 4.22 -3.54 -4.26
CA LEU A 47 3.04 -4.37 -4.12
C LEU A 47 3.33 -5.45 -3.09
N ILE A 48 2.44 -5.61 -2.12
CA ILE A 48 2.48 -6.70 -1.15
C ILE A 48 1.47 -7.77 -1.54
N ASP A 49 1.80 -9.01 -1.22
CA ASP A 49 0.95 -10.17 -1.45
C ASP A 49 0.06 -10.42 -0.24
N VAL A 50 -1.22 -10.07 -0.37
CA VAL A 50 -2.25 -10.38 0.62
C VAL A 50 -3.17 -11.44 0.02
N GLY A 51 -2.68 -12.67 -0.08
CA GLY A 51 -3.43 -13.80 -0.65
C GLY A 51 -3.66 -13.73 -2.16
N SER A 52 -3.06 -12.77 -2.87
CA SER A 52 -3.24 -12.56 -4.30
C SER A 52 -2.21 -13.31 -5.16
N ARG A 53 -1.14 -13.82 -4.54
CA ARG A 53 0.05 -14.37 -5.22
C ARG A 53 0.68 -13.39 -6.21
N LEU A 54 0.32 -12.10 -6.08
CA LEU A 54 0.65 -11.00 -6.98
C LEU A 54 0.13 -11.18 -8.42
N HIS A 55 -0.97 -11.93 -8.60
CA HIS A 55 -1.70 -12.03 -9.85
C HIS A 55 -2.47 -10.73 -10.13
N THR A 56 -2.39 -10.25 -11.38
CA THR A 56 -2.90 -8.92 -11.75
C THR A 56 -4.40 -8.77 -11.54
N GLU A 57 -5.20 -9.76 -11.89
CA GLU A 57 -6.66 -9.74 -11.74
C GLU A 57 -7.08 -9.60 -10.28
N GLU A 58 -6.44 -10.39 -9.41
CA GLU A 58 -6.71 -10.38 -7.98
C GLU A 58 -6.24 -9.08 -7.32
N LEU A 59 -5.07 -8.56 -7.72
CA LEU A 59 -4.60 -7.23 -7.30
C LEU A 59 -5.58 -6.13 -7.72
N MET A 60 -6.13 -6.18 -8.94
CA MET A 60 -7.13 -5.21 -9.39
C MET A 60 -8.41 -5.32 -8.55
N ARG A 61 -8.89 -6.54 -8.28
CA ARG A 61 -10.04 -6.77 -7.39
C ARG A 61 -9.80 -6.17 -6.01
N GLN A 62 -8.62 -6.38 -5.43
CA GLN A 62 -8.22 -5.81 -4.14
C GLN A 62 -8.15 -4.27 -4.17
N VAL A 63 -7.73 -3.66 -5.28
CA VAL A 63 -7.74 -2.19 -5.43
C VAL A 63 -9.17 -1.64 -5.45
N TYR A 64 -10.07 -2.30 -6.19
CA TYR A 64 -11.47 -1.87 -6.30
C TYR A 64 -12.24 -2.06 -5.00
N SER A 65 -12.23 -3.28 -4.48
CA SER A 65 -13.14 -3.71 -3.41
C SER A 65 -12.47 -3.79 -2.04
N GLY A 66 -11.16 -3.59 -1.97
CA GLY A 66 -10.38 -3.82 -0.77
C GLY A 66 -10.03 -5.30 -0.54
N VAL A 67 -9.21 -5.51 0.48
CA VAL A 67 -8.83 -6.83 0.99
C VAL A 67 -9.97 -7.38 1.85
N GLY A 68 -10.46 -8.57 1.49
CA GLY A 68 -11.51 -9.31 2.18
C GLY A 68 -10.96 -10.43 3.08
N ARG A 69 -11.88 -11.15 3.73
CA ARG A 69 -11.53 -12.21 4.69
C ARG A 69 -10.81 -13.39 4.04
N SER A 70 -11.14 -13.74 2.79
CA SER A 70 -10.51 -14.82 2.03
C SER A 70 -9.03 -14.54 1.73
N ASP A 71 -8.72 -13.28 1.40
CA ASP A 71 -7.36 -12.80 1.15
C ASP A 71 -6.47 -12.92 2.40
N LEU A 72 -7.11 -12.83 3.57
CA LEU A 72 -6.48 -12.90 4.88
C LEU A 72 -6.45 -14.31 5.47
N SER A 73 -6.75 -15.36 4.68
CA SER A 73 -6.80 -16.75 5.15
C SER A 73 -5.51 -17.19 5.84
N SER A 74 -4.34 -16.82 5.30
CA SER A 74 -3.03 -17.07 5.91
C SER A 74 -2.82 -16.41 7.28
N TRP A 75 -3.65 -15.43 7.63
CA TRP A 75 -3.67 -14.71 8.91
C TRP A 75 -4.94 -15.01 9.72
N GLY A 76 -5.61 -16.15 9.48
CA GLY A 76 -6.84 -16.51 10.20
C GLY A 76 -8.03 -15.58 9.91
N GLY A 77 -8.01 -14.90 8.77
CA GLY A 77 -9.07 -13.98 8.34
C GLY A 77 -8.95 -12.55 8.89
N ALA A 78 -7.87 -12.22 9.62
CA ALA A 78 -7.65 -10.88 10.15
C ALA A 78 -6.16 -10.51 10.19
N LEU A 79 -5.82 -9.34 9.65
CA LEU A 79 -4.45 -8.84 9.68
C LEU A 79 -4.15 -8.14 11.02
N ARG A 80 -3.15 -8.62 11.74
CA ARG A 80 -2.65 -8.00 12.99
C ARG A 80 -1.25 -7.44 12.74
N LEU A 81 -1.09 -6.13 12.89
CA LEU A 81 0.20 -5.44 12.69
C LEU A 81 0.97 -5.20 14.00
N HIS A 82 0.33 -5.41 15.15
CA HIS A 82 0.93 -5.19 16.47
C HIS A 82 1.09 -6.54 17.20
N PRO A 83 2.16 -6.75 18.00
CA PRO A 83 3.29 -5.83 18.27
C PRO A 83 4.43 -5.86 17.26
N HIS A 84 4.56 -6.93 16.47
CA HIS A 84 5.79 -7.20 15.71
C HIS A 84 5.69 -6.89 14.20
N GLY A 85 4.58 -6.32 13.74
CA GLY A 85 4.28 -6.23 12.31
C GLY A 85 3.81 -7.56 11.73
N ALA A 86 3.51 -7.53 10.44
CA ALA A 86 3.26 -8.71 9.63
C ALA A 86 4.21 -8.70 8.43
N GLU A 87 4.75 -9.87 8.11
CA GLU A 87 5.64 -10.06 6.98
C GLU A 87 4.84 -10.40 5.72
N PHE A 88 5.23 -9.82 4.59
CA PHE A 88 4.60 -10.04 3.30
C PHE A 88 5.65 -10.34 2.23
N ALA A 89 5.30 -11.23 1.30
CA ALA A 89 5.97 -11.25 0.01
C ALA A 89 5.60 -9.98 -0.77
N ALA A 90 6.56 -9.41 -1.48
CA ALA A 90 6.40 -8.15 -2.19
C ALA A 90 7.10 -8.14 -3.55
N ARG A 91 6.65 -7.25 -4.43
CA ARG A 91 7.23 -7.01 -5.75
C ARG A 91 7.27 -5.51 -6.04
N ARG A 92 8.39 -5.03 -6.59
CA ARG A 92 8.56 -3.61 -6.96
C ARG A 92 7.84 -3.24 -8.26
N ARG A 93 7.80 -4.16 -9.21
CA ARG A 93 7.18 -3.93 -10.52
C ARG A 93 5.66 -3.99 -10.44
N PHE A 94 5.01 -2.91 -10.89
CA PHE A 94 3.57 -2.78 -10.96
C PHE A 94 3.08 -3.23 -12.35
N PRO A 95 2.07 -4.11 -12.44
CA PRO A 95 1.38 -4.38 -13.69
C PRO A 95 0.73 -3.10 -14.22
N THR A 96 0.87 -2.81 -15.51
CA THR A 96 0.28 -1.62 -16.12
C THR A 96 -1.24 -1.57 -15.97
N ALA A 97 -1.92 -2.72 -16.02
CA ALA A 97 -3.36 -2.82 -15.81
C ALA A 97 -3.80 -2.34 -14.42
N LEU A 98 -2.93 -2.48 -13.41
CA LEU A 98 -3.21 -2.00 -12.05
C LEU A 98 -3.33 -0.47 -11.99
N LEU A 99 -2.66 0.26 -12.89
CA LEU A 99 -2.78 1.71 -12.96
C LEU A 99 -4.18 2.15 -13.39
N SER A 100 -4.86 1.38 -14.23
CA SER A 100 -6.25 1.65 -14.62
C SER A 100 -7.18 1.47 -13.43
N ALA A 101 -6.97 0.42 -12.63
CA ALA A 101 -7.74 0.22 -11.40
C ALA A 101 -7.52 1.36 -10.39
N LEU A 102 -6.27 1.81 -10.21
CA LEU A 102 -5.96 2.95 -9.33
C LEU A 102 -6.60 4.26 -9.82
N ARG A 103 -6.67 4.50 -11.13
CA ARG A 103 -7.36 5.67 -11.70
C ARG A 103 -8.85 5.67 -11.43
N ALA A 104 -9.48 4.51 -11.51
CA ALA A 104 -10.91 4.35 -11.28
C ALA A 104 -11.32 4.59 -9.82
N ILE A 105 -10.37 4.62 -8.88
CA ILE A 105 -10.61 4.90 -7.46
C ILE A 105 -10.00 6.23 -7.00
N ILE A 106 -9.65 7.14 -7.93
CA ILE A 106 -9.27 8.52 -7.59
C ILE A 106 -10.37 9.16 -6.73
N GLY A 107 -9.94 9.94 -5.75
CA GLY A 107 -10.78 10.57 -4.74
C GLY A 107 -11.16 9.64 -3.59
N GLN A 108 -10.97 8.33 -3.71
CA GLN A 108 -11.38 7.42 -2.64
C GLN A 108 -10.29 7.25 -1.56
N PRO A 109 -10.68 7.20 -0.27
CA PRO A 109 -9.77 6.87 0.82
C PRO A 109 -9.41 5.37 0.80
N ARG A 110 -8.15 5.05 1.09
CA ARG A 110 -7.58 3.70 1.12
C ARG A 110 -6.60 3.57 2.27
N LEU A 111 -6.47 2.34 2.79
CA LEU A 111 -5.41 2.00 3.73
C LEU A 111 -4.16 1.60 2.96
N CYS A 112 -3.02 2.17 3.32
CA CYS A 112 -1.70 1.76 2.87
C CYS A 112 -0.87 1.26 4.04
N LEU A 113 -0.18 0.14 3.86
CA LEU A 113 0.74 -0.38 4.87
C LEU A 113 2.08 0.35 4.78
N LEU A 114 2.58 0.76 5.93
CA LEU A 114 3.93 1.27 6.09
C LEU A 114 4.85 0.10 6.40
N TYR A 115 5.89 -0.03 5.59
CA TYR A 115 6.90 -1.04 5.74
C TYR A 115 8.24 -0.43 6.11
N GLN A 116 9.02 -1.17 6.89
CA GLN A 116 10.46 -0.97 6.94
C GLN A 116 11.07 -1.90 5.91
N GLN A 117 11.83 -1.34 4.98
CA GLN A 117 12.55 -2.15 4.02
C GLN A 117 13.66 -2.88 4.77
N ALA A 118 13.54 -4.19 4.94
CA ALA A 118 14.70 -5.01 5.26
C ALA A 118 15.69 -4.80 4.11
N ALA A 119 16.93 -4.42 4.44
CA ALA A 119 18.03 -4.43 3.49
C ALA A 119 17.96 -5.75 2.72
N ALA A 120 18.01 -5.68 1.39
CA ALA A 120 17.79 -6.82 0.51
C ALA A 120 18.51 -8.04 1.06
N SER A 121 17.76 -8.94 1.71
CA SER A 121 18.27 -10.27 1.93
C SER A 121 18.19 -10.89 0.55
N GLU A 122 19.29 -10.78 -0.19
CA GLU A 122 19.64 -11.72 -1.24
C GLU A 122 19.84 -13.09 -0.58
N SER A 123 18.77 -13.62 0.00
CA SER A 123 18.70 -15.03 0.35
C SER A 123 18.58 -15.78 -0.97
N GLN A 124 19.74 -16.02 -1.57
CA GLN A 124 19.97 -17.18 -2.41
C GLN A 124 19.56 -18.39 -1.58
N SER A 125 18.39 -18.96 -1.88
CA SER A 125 18.15 -20.37 -1.59
C SER A 125 18.37 -21.11 -2.91
N PRO A 126 19.44 -21.92 -3.03
CA PRO A 126 19.57 -22.82 -4.16
C PRO A 126 18.58 -23.96 -3.93
N GLU A 127 17.42 -23.90 -4.57
CA GLU A 127 16.64 -25.12 -4.77
C GLU A 127 17.39 -25.98 -5.78
N SER A 128 18.08 -26.99 -5.25
CA SER A 128 18.64 -28.10 -6.01
C SER A 128 17.54 -28.78 -6.81
N GLY A 129 17.56 -28.62 -8.13
CA GLY A 129 16.74 -29.34 -9.10
C GLY A 129 17.38 -29.22 -10.49
N PRO A 130 17.41 -30.30 -11.30
CA PRO A 130 18.25 -30.35 -12.48
C PRO A 130 17.82 -29.34 -13.54
N GLN A 131 18.82 -28.68 -14.11
CA GLN A 131 18.72 -27.72 -15.21
C GLN A 131 18.10 -28.38 -16.44
N GLU A 132 16.86 -28.00 -16.77
CA GLU A 132 16.37 -28.02 -18.14
C GLU A 132 15.82 -26.64 -18.51
N ALA A 133 16.10 -26.27 -19.76
CA ALA A 133 16.07 -24.92 -20.27
C ALA A 133 14.67 -24.26 -20.18
N ALA A 134 14.58 -23.19 -19.38
CA ALA A 134 13.50 -22.22 -19.47
C ALA A 134 14.08 -20.82 -19.74
N SER A 135 14.39 -20.57 -21.02
CA SER A 135 14.48 -19.22 -21.57
C SER A 135 13.09 -18.56 -21.51
N VAL A 136 12.71 -17.99 -20.37
CA VAL A 136 11.59 -17.03 -20.28
C VAL A 136 11.89 -15.99 -19.20
N SER A 137 12.31 -14.79 -19.63
CA SER A 137 12.10 -13.47 -19.00
C SER A 137 12.52 -13.25 -17.54
N GLY A 138 13.33 -12.19 -17.33
CA GLY A 138 13.75 -11.64 -16.03
C GLY A 138 12.79 -11.92 -14.88
N ALA A 139 13.20 -12.85 -14.01
CA ALA A 139 12.46 -13.21 -12.82
C ALA A 139 12.33 -11.97 -11.92
N LEU A 140 11.13 -11.39 -11.94
CA LEU A 140 10.62 -10.39 -11.01
C LEU A 140 11.04 -10.76 -9.58
N ARG A 141 12.16 -10.21 -9.10
CA ARG A 141 12.70 -10.54 -7.76
C ARG A 141 11.64 -10.20 -6.71
N ARG A 142 10.93 -11.23 -6.24
CA ARG A 142 10.08 -11.16 -5.05
C ARG A 142 11.02 -10.98 -3.86
N PHE A 143 10.63 -10.13 -2.93
CA PHE A 143 11.37 -9.88 -1.70
C PHE A 143 10.37 -9.84 -0.54
N ARG A 144 10.86 -9.81 0.69
CA ARG A 144 9.99 -9.71 1.87
C ARG A 144 10.04 -8.32 2.49
N VAL A 145 8.90 -7.87 3.01
CA VAL A 145 8.78 -6.62 3.75
C VAL A 145 8.03 -6.86 5.04
N THR A 146 8.44 -6.17 6.10
CA THR A 146 7.72 -6.15 7.38
C THR A 146 6.92 -4.87 7.46
N CYS A 147 5.59 -5.02 7.50
CA CYS A 147 4.66 -3.92 7.67
C CYS A 147 4.26 -3.83 9.14
N SER A 148 4.53 -2.70 9.79
CA SER A 148 4.23 -2.51 11.22
C SER A 148 3.06 -1.55 11.46
N ARG A 149 2.70 -0.75 10.45
CA ARG A 149 1.68 0.30 10.57
C ARG A 149 0.83 0.38 9.32
N ALA A 150 -0.34 0.99 9.45
CA ALA A 150 -1.20 1.36 8.35
C ALA A 150 -1.54 2.86 8.44
N ILE A 151 -1.70 3.52 7.30
CA ILE A 151 -2.14 4.90 7.20
C ILE A 151 -3.31 5.03 6.22
N GLY A 152 -4.20 5.97 6.48
CA GLY A 152 -5.21 6.39 5.53
C GLY A 152 -4.63 7.36 4.53
N VAL A 153 -4.80 7.06 3.24
CA VAL A 153 -4.45 7.96 2.14
C VAL A 153 -5.59 8.08 1.16
N ARG A 154 -5.70 9.22 0.50
CA ARG A 154 -6.60 9.42 -0.64
C ARG A 154 -5.79 9.49 -1.90
N ILE A 155 -6.23 8.81 -2.95
CA ILE A 155 -5.59 8.88 -4.26
C ILE A 155 -6.07 10.14 -4.96
N LEU A 156 -5.15 11.04 -5.30
CA LEU A 156 -5.47 12.31 -5.95
C LEU A 156 -5.22 12.25 -7.46
N GLN A 157 -4.14 11.59 -7.86
CA GLN A 157 -3.76 11.50 -9.26
C GLN A 157 -2.93 10.26 -9.54
N VAL A 158 -3.09 9.65 -10.72
CA VAL A 158 -2.25 8.55 -11.20
C VAL A 158 -1.71 8.89 -12.59
N ARG A 159 -0.43 9.23 -12.67
CA ARG A 159 0.27 9.56 -13.91
C ARG A 159 1.19 8.41 -14.31
N ARG A 160 1.20 8.07 -15.58
CA ARG A 160 2.16 7.12 -16.15
C ARG A 160 3.23 7.91 -16.90
N THR A 161 4.48 7.54 -16.71
CA THR A 161 5.61 7.93 -17.57
C THR A 161 6.09 6.70 -18.35
N ALA A 162 7.21 6.79 -19.07
CA ALA A 162 7.71 5.69 -19.90
C ALA A 162 7.92 4.39 -19.09
N ASP A 163 8.65 4.49 -17.98
CA ASP A 163 9.11 3.37 -17.15
C ASP A 163 8.52 3.37 -15.74
N ARG A 164 7.77 4.41 -15.36
CA ARG A 164 7.24 4.61 -14.01
C ARG A 164 5.77 4.98 -13.98
N ALA A 165 5.20 4.86 -12.79
CA ALA A 165 3.97 5.54 -12.45
C ALA A 165 4.16 6.40 -11.21
N LEU A 166 3.61 7.60 -11.26
CA LEU A 166 3.52 8.53 -10.14
C LEU A 166 2.08 8.51 -9.62
N ILE A 167 1.90 8.12 -8.38
CA ILE A 167 0.62 8.15 -7.69
C ILE A 167 0.73 9.27 -6.66
N VAL A 168 -0.01 10.35 -6.88
CA VAL A 168 -0.12 11.45 -5.92
C VAL A 168 -1.20 11.05 -4.93
N VAL A 169 -0.83 11.05 -3.65
CA VAL A 169 -1.73 10.74 -2.54
C VAL A 169 -1.66 11.82 -1.50
N GLN A 170 -2.69 11.93 -0.68
CA GLN A 170 -2.73 12.86 0.45
C GLN A 170 -3.21 12.11 1.70
N PRO A 171 -2.67 12.41 2.89
CA PRO A 171 -3.16 11.82 4.13
C PRO A 171 -4.66 12.06 4.28
N THR A 172 -5.41 11.05 4.73
CA THR A 172 -6.86 11.18 4.92
C THR A 172 -7.36 10.29 6.05
N ILE A 173 -8.59 10.54 6.49
CA ILE A 173 -9.26 9.70 7.49
C ILE A 173 -9.95 8.54 6.77
N VAL A 174 -9.72 7.32 7.25
CA VAL A 174 -10.45 6.12 6.83
C VAL A 174 -11.36 5.69 7.96
N VAL A 175 -12.67 5.63 7.70
CA VAL A 175 -13.65 5.06 8.62
C VAL A 175 -14.07 3.71 8.08
N THR A 176 -13.83 2.65 8.85
CA THR A 176 -14.22 1.29 8.47
C THR A 176 -14.67 0.47 9.68
N ARG A 177 -15.58 -0.48 9.47
CA ARG A 177 -16.00 -1.47 10.48
C ARG A 177 -15.03 -2.66 10.57
N THR A 178 -14.08 -2.75 9.64
CA THR A 178 -13.18 -3.91 9.50
C THR A 178 -11.82 -3.70 10.18
N ALA A 179 -11.57 -2.53 10.78
CA ALA A 179 -10.37 -2.25 11.53
C ALA A 179 -10.67 -2.23 13.03
N TRP A 180 -9.85 -2.93 13.82
CA TRP A 180 -9.90 -2.89 15.28
C TRP A 180 -8.61 -2.27 15.81
N VAL A 181 -8.77 -1.19 16.57
CA VAL A 181 -7.70 -0.57 17.37
C VAL A 181 -7.65 -1.27 18.74
N PRO A 182 -6.54 -1.91 19.12
CA PRO A 182 -6.41 -2.47 20.46
C PRO A 182 -6.60 -1.37 21.51
N GLU A 183 -7.27 -1.69 22.61
CA GLU A 183 -7.38 -0.75 23.72
C GLU A 183 -5.98 -0.50 24.30
N PRO A 184 -5.64 0.76 24.64
CA PRO A 184 -4.38 1.02 25.33
C PRO A 184 -4.41 0.25 26.65
N GLY A 185 -3.56 -0.76 26.77
CA GLY A 185 -3.43 -1.51 28.01
C GLY A 185 -2.85 -0.62 29.12
N PRO A 186 -3.07 -0.94 30.40
CA PRO A 186 -2.59 -0.13 31.53
C PRO A 186 -1.07 0.02 31.60
N ALA A 187 -0.31 -0.77 30.83
CA ALA A 187 1.15 -0.81 30.84
C ALA A 187 1.80 -0.49 29.47
N THR A 188 1.04 -0.16 28.43
CA THR A 188 1.62 0.14 27.12
C THR A 188 1.73 1.65 26.94
N ASN A 189 2.93 2.19 27.18
CA ASN A 189 3.40 3.53 26.73
C ASN A 189 3.50 3.61 25.19
N ILE A 190 2.58 2.98 24.46
CA ILE A 190 2.48 3.15 23.02
C ILE A 190 1.70 4.45 22.86
N PRO A 191 2.33 5.53 22.38
CA PRO A 191 1.60 6.76 22.12
C PRO A 191 0.44 6.42 21.21
N ALA A 192 -0.79 6.72 21.67
CA ALA A 192 -1.99 6.54 20.88
C ALA A 192 -1.74 7.20 19.51
N ASN A 193 -1.91 6.43 18.43
CA ASN A 193 -1.71 6.99 17.10
C ASN A 193 -2.74 8.13 16.93
N PRO A 194 -2.31 9.40 16.81
CA PRO A 194 -3.23 10.53 16.83
C PRO A 194 -4.13 10.58 15.59
N TYR A 195 -3.92 9.69 14.62
CA TYR A 195 -4.70 9.59 13.40
C TYR A 195 -5.65 8.39 13.39
N VAL A 196 -5.76 7.65 14.49
CA VAL A 196 -6.61 6.46 14.60
C VAL A 196 -7.59 6.62 15.75
N TYR A 197 -8.88 6.69 15.42
CA TYR A 197 -9.96 6.91 16.38
C TYR A 197 -10.96 5.75 16.35
N LYS A 198 -11.38 5.29 17.53
CA LYS A 198 -12.50 4.34 17.70
C LYS A 198 -13.79 5.14 17.84
N ILE A 199 -14.66 5.06 16.84
CA ILE A 199 -15.97 5.69 16.89
C ILE A 199 -16.95 4.70 17.51
N PHE A 200 -17.49 5.02 18.69
CA PHE A 200 -18.57 4.28 19.30
C PHE A 200 -19.90 4.81 18.77
N ARG A 201 -20.76 3.95 18.24
CA ARG A 201 -22.15 4.34 18.00
C ARG A 201 -22.85 4.34 19.36
N THR A 202 -23.18 5.51 19.87
CA THR A 202 -24.20 5.65 20.92
C THR A 202 -25.53 5.22 20.31
N GLN A 203 -26.15 4.18 20.87
CA GLN A 203 -27.53 3.80 20.56
C GLN A 203 -28.49 4.77 21.25
#